data_AF-F4P1R6-F1
#
_entry.id   AF-F4P1R6-F1
#
_cell.length_a   1.000
_cell.length_b   1.000
_cell.length_c   1.000
_cell.angle_alpha   90.00
_cell.angle_beta   90.00
_cell.angle_gamma   90.00
#
_symmetry.space_group_name_H-M   'P 1'
#
loop_
_entity.id
_entity.type
_entity.pdbx_description
1 polymer ?
#
loop_
_entity_poly.entity_id
_entity_poly.type
_entity_poly.pdbx_seq_one_letter_code
_entity_poly.pdbx_strand_id
1 'polypeptide(L)'
;GIVIIPTIFQNAGWLIPVLAFIFIGVLAGFACLFIIEACSIFPGNDRFQRNIEFTVLVHQFYGRNWYYAMIFILYGSLQSTNIASIIGCAQVFDNIFIRFFGITCGYGITPLNGLICVYSSGVENSPFGDNYMLGTFGYILTAMFIIPLTRIDLNDNVILQLISCVYTVLFLGTLIIQSSLDGLHKENLPMIGSSQSGTIGSVLFNFAMANEIPSWVNIAHPRVSIHKSIWVSIILACTFYILVGIFGSLGFHTDANTNLLQAMYNDSALSTSSLGWLFFMYLFFPVMTYATSIPVAMLVVKINFLAAGLCSSGMATFWAVIAPFIIGIPFQTGSLIVPFGIWTSVTFQAICNFFVPFLIFMFMNKRNTVMAQSVIDEVSMLMMECGQSS
;
A
#
# COMPACT_ATOMS: atom_id res chain seq x y z
N GLY A 1 2.66 -4.06 -3.09
CA GLY A 1 3.61 -5.16 -2.83
C GLY A 1 3.83 -6.06 -4.03
N ILE A 2 3.90 -5.54 -5.26
CA ILE A 2 4.08 -6.35 -6.49
C ILE A 2 5.42 -7.10 -6.48
N VAL A 3 6.48 -6.44 -5.98
CA VAL A 3 7.87 -6.92 -6.07
C VAL A 3 8.16 -8.20 -5.27
N ILE A 4 7.34 -8.55 -4.28
CA ILE A 4 7.53 -9.74 -3.43
C ILE A 4 6.67 -10.93 -3.88
N ILE A 5 5.74 -10.72 -4.81
CA ILE A 5 4.79 -11.76 -5.23
C ILE A 5 5.50 -12.98 -5.83
N PRO A 6 6.50 -12.83 -6.72
CA PRO A 6 7.23 -13.98 -7.24
C PRO A 6 7.90 -14.81 -6.15
N THR A 7 8.49 -14.16 -5.14
CA THR A 7 9.11 -14.84 -3.99
C THR A 7 8.10 -15.70 -3.23
N ILE A 8 6.85 -15.22 -3.09
CA ILE A 8 5.77 -15.99 -2.46
C ILE A 8 5.40 -17.20 -3.31
N PHE A 9 5.27 -17.03 -4.63
CA PHE A 9 4.91 -18.12 -5.54
C PHE A 9 6.01 -19.20 -5.63
N GLN A 10 7.29 -18.82 -5.53
CA GLN A 10 8.41 -19.78 -5.50
C GLN A 10 8.45 -20.55 -4.17
N ASN A 11 8.24 -19.87 -3.04
CA ASN A 11 8.29 -20.50 -1.71
C ASN A 11 7.05 -21.37 -1.39
N ALA A 12 5.86 -20.85 -1.70
CA ALA A 12 4.58 -21.46 -1.36
C ALA A 12 4.05 -22.39 -2.46
N GLY A 13 4.60 -22.30 -3.67
CA GLY A 13 4.02 -22.86 -4.89
C GLY A 13 2.87 -22.00 -5.41
N TRP A 14 2.35 -22.29 -6.61
CA TRP A 14 1.33 -21.43 -7.23
C TRP A 14 -0.07 -21.60 -6.64
N LEU A 15 -0.43 -22.80 -6.13
CA LEU A 15 -1.82 -23.12 -5.79
C LEU A 15 -2.34 -22.27 -4.63
N ILE A 16 -1.59 -22.22 -3.52
CA ILE A 16 -2.02 -21.57 -2.28
C ILE A 16 -2.11 -20.04 -2.44
N PRO A 17 -1.09 -19.35 -3.00
CA PRO A 17 -1.19 -17.93 -3.30
C PRO A 17 -2.35 -17.59 -4.23
N VAL A 18 -2.61 -18.36 -5.30
CA VAL A 18 -3.72 -18.11 -6.22
C VAL A 18 -5.07 -18.16 -5.49
N LEU A 19 -5.30 -19.22 -4.69
CA LEU A 19 -6.52 -19.33 -3.88
C LEU A 19 -6.63 -18.18 -2.88
N ALA A 20 -5.52 -17.80 -2.24
CA ALA A 20 -5.48 -16.68 -1.31
C ALA A 20 -5.80 -15.34 -1.99
N PHE A 21 -5.23 -15.05 -3.16
CA PHE A 21 -5.51 -13.82 -3.92
C PHE A 21 -6.99 -13.72 -4.29
N ILE A 22 -7.61 -14.81 -4.75
CA ILE A 22 -9.03 -14.85 -5.09
C ILE A 22 -9.90 -14.63 -3.84
N PHE A 23 -9.65 -15.40 -2.78
CA PHE A 23 -10.46 -15.33 -1.56
C PHE A 23 -10.34 -13.97 -0.86
N ILE A 24 -9.11 -13.49 -0.66
CA ILE A 24 -8.85 -12.20 -0.01
C ILE A 24 -9.31 -11.04 -0.89
N GLY A 25 -9.19 -11.14 -2.22
CA GLY A 25 -9.71 -10.15 -3.15
C GLY A 25 -11.23 -9.97 -3.02
N VAL A 26 -11.98 -11.08 -2.94
CA VAL A 26 -13.43 -11.05 -2.69
C VAL A 26 -13.73 -10.43 -1.31
N LEU A 27 -12.98 -10.82 -0.27
CA LEU A 27 -13.16 -10.29 1.08
C LEU A 27 -12.90 -8.76 1.13
N ALA A 28 -11.87 -8.29 0.43
CA ALA A 28 -11.54 -6.88 0.32
C ALA A 28 -12.65 -6.10 -0.42
N GLY A 29 -13.28 -6.72 -1.43
CA GLY A 29 -14.44 -6.15 -2.12
C GLY A 29 -15.61 -5.91 -1.19
N PHE A 30 -15.98 -6.92 -0.40
CA PHE A 30 -17.02 -6.75 0.61
C PHE A 30 -16.65 -5.69 1.65
N ALA A 31 -15.41 -5.68 2.14
CA ALA A 31 -14.95 -4.66 3.08
C ALA A 31 -15.09 -3.24 2.51
N CYS A 32 -14.71 -3.02 1.25
CA CYS A 32 -14.87 -1.72 0.59
C CYS A 32 -16.35 -1.33 0.50
N LEU A 33 -17.22 -2.26 0.07
CA LEU A 33 -18.66 -2.01 -0.06
C LEU A 33 -19.31 -1.70 1.29
N PHE A 34 -18.90 -2.36 2.36
CA PHE A 34 -19.37 -2.08 3.71
C PHE A 34 -19.01 -0.67 4.18
N ILE A 35 -17.80 -0.19 3.87
CA ILE A 35 -17.42 1.19 4.16
C ILE A 35 -18.24 2.17 3.32
N ILE A 36 -18.46 1.89 2.03
CA ILE A 36 -19.27 2.73 1.14
C ILE A 36 -20.70 2.87 1.66
N GLU A 37 -21.31 1.75 2.06
CA GLU A 37 -22.66 1.74 2.63
C GLU A 37 -22.72 2.58 3.91
N ALA A 38 -21.75 2.40 4.82
CA ALA A 38 -21.64 3.19 6.04
C ALA A 38 -21.44 4.69 5.77
N CYS A 39 -20.69 5.06 4.73
CA CYS A 39 -20.57 6.45 4.29
C CYS A 39 -21.91 7.01 3.79
N SER A 40 -22.68 6.23 3.02
CA SER A 40 -23.94 6.69 2.42
C SER A 40 -25.05 6.92 3.46
N ILE A 41 -25.11 6.06 4.48
CA ILE A 41 -26.10 6.11 5.56
C ILE A 41 -25.79 7.23 6.57
N PHE A 42 -24.58 7.78 6.53
CA PHE A 42 -24.23 8.86 7.45
C PHE A 42 -25.19 10.05 7.27
N PRO A 43 -25.73 10.63 8.36
CA PRO A 43 -26.80 11.62 8.27
C PRO A 43 -26.48 12.75 7.29
N GLY A 44 -27.33 12.94 6.28
CA GLY A 44 -27.17 13.97 5.25
C GLY A 44 -26.06 13.68 4.22
N ASN A 45 -25.68 12.42 4.01
CA ASN A 45 -24.67 12.01 3.03
C ASN A 45 -25.16 11.02 1.96
N ASP A 46 -26.48 10.98 1.69
CA ASP A 46 -27.09 10.01 0.76
C ASP A 46 -26.52 10.05 -0.67
N ARG A 47 -25.87 11.17 -1.04
CA ARG A 47 -25.22 11.37 -2.35
C ARG A 47 -23.72 11.67 -2.25
N PHE A 48 -23.07 11.27 -1.16
CA PHE A 48 -21.64 11.51 -0.90
C PHE A 48 -21.25 12.99 -1.01
N GLN A 49 -22.10 13.88 -0.49
CA GLN A 49 -21.89 15.33 -0.54
C GLN A 49 -21.01 15.85 0.61
N ARG A 50 -20.81 15.04 1.64
CA ARG A 50 -19.97 15.35 2.80
C ARG A 50 -18.65 14.59 2.70
N ASN A 51 -17.57 15.26 3.07
CA ASN A 51 -16.24 14.67 3.17
C ASN A 51 -16.13 13.83 4.44
N ILE A 52 -16.59 12.58 4.37
CA ILE A 52 -16.55 11.65 5.49
C ILE A 52 -15.31 10.80 5.38
N GLU A 53 -14.50 10.82 6.42
CA GLU A 53 -13.24 10.07 6.49
C GLU A 53 -13.37 8.85 7.40
N PHE A 54 -12.43 7.91 7.28
CA PHE A 54 -12.46 6.64 8.00
C PHE A 54 -12.52 6.83 9.52
N THR A 55 -11.76 7.80 10.05
CA THR A 55 -11.76 8.15 11.48
C THR A 55 -13.11 8.65 11.97
N VAL A 56 -13.86 9.37 11.13
CA VAL A 56 -15.20 9.87 11.45
C VAL A 56 -16.20 8.72 11.57
N LEU A 57 -16.16 7.77 10.64
CA LEU A 57 -16.98 6.56 10.70
C LEU A 57 -16.70 5.76 11.98
N VAL A 58 -15.42 5.60 12.32
CA VAL A 58 -15.03 4.87 13.53
C VAL A 58 -15.52 5.59 14.80
N HIS A 59 -15.29 6.89 14.91
CA HIS A 59 -15.74 7.69 16.05
C HIS A 59 -17.24 7.57 16.23
N GLN A 60 -17.97 7.62 15.11
CA GLN A 60 -19.38 7.42 15.06
C GLN A 60 -19.67 5.99 15.57
N PHE A 61 -19.37 4.93 14.84
CA PHE A 61 -19.93 3.61 15.14
C PHE A 61 -19.37 2.88 16.37
N TYR A 62 -18.17 3.20 16.86
CA TYR A 62 -17.54 2.49 18.01
C TYR A 62 -17.46 3.31 19.31
N GLY A 63 -17.74 4.62 19.26
CA GLY A 63 -17.64 5.50 20.42
C GLY A 63 -16.21 5.86 20.84
N ARG A 64 -16.10 6.66 21.91
CA ARG A 64 -14.89 7.42 22.26
C ARG A 64 -13.70 6.57 22.74
N ASN A 65 -13.94 5.43 23.36
CA ASN A 65 -12.86 4.59 23.90
C ASN A 65 -12.13 3.81 22.78
N TRP A 66 -12.86 3.35 21.78
CA TRP A 66 -12.29 2.63 20.62
C TRP A 66 -11.71 3.57 19.57
N TYR A 67 -12.15 4.83 19.56
CA TYR A 67 -11.68 5.85 18.64
C TYR A 67 -10.16 5.98 18.59
N TYR A 68 -9.50 6.18 19.74
CA TYR A 68 -8.05 6.37 19.80
C TYR A 68 -7.26 5.11 19.40
N ALA A 69 -7.71 3.93 19.83
CA ALA A 69 -7.12 2.67 19.44
C ALA A 69 -7.19 2.47 17.92
N MET A 70 -8.32 2.82 17.33
CA MET A 70 -8.53 2.67 15.89
C MET A 70 -7.76 3.68 15.05
N ILE A 71 -7.58 4.91 15.54
CA ILE A 71 -6.67 5.87 14.91
C ILE A 71 -5.24 5.34 14.87
N PHE A 72 -4.77 4.76 15.98
CA PHE A 72 -3.44 4.16 16.03
C PHE A 72 -3.30 3.01 15.03
N ILE A 73 -4.32 2.17 14.91
CA ILE A 73 -4.36 1.06 13.94
C ILE A 73 -4.38 1.58 12.49
N LEU A 74 -5.24 2.56 12.19
CA LEU A 74 -5.34 3.18 10.86
C LEU A 74 -4.00 3.80 10.45
N TYR A 75 -3.38 4.55 11.37
CA TYR A 75 -2.07 5.16 11.16
C TYR A 75 -1.01 4.09 10.91
N GLY A 76 -0.95 3.04 11.73
CA GLY A 76 -0.03 1.91 11.54
C GLY A 76 -0.23 1.21 10.19
N SER A 77 -1.49 1.07 9.74
CA SER A 77 -1.81 0.45 8.45
C SER A 77 -1.34 1.33 7.28
N LEU A 78 -1.71 2.60 7.23
CA LEU A 78 -1.32 3.47 6.12
C LEU A 78 0.20 3.71 6.10
N GLN A 79 0.83 3.88 7.26
CA GLN A 79 2.26 4.17 7.32
C GLN A 79 3.17 2.97 7.09
N SER A 80 2.75 1.75 7.43
CA SER A 80 3.53 0.56 7.08
C SER A 80 3.69 0.42 5.56
N THR A 81 2.64 0.69 4.79
CA THR A 81 2.69 0.72 3.32
C THR A 81 3.63 1.81 2.79
N ASN A 82 3.59 3.00 3.39
CA ASN A 82 4.49 4.11 3.01
C ASN A 82 5.95 3.76 3.29
N ILE A 83 6.25 3.26 4.49
CA ILE A 83 7.61 2.88 4.89
C ILE A 83 8.17 1.82 3.93
N ALA A 84 7.41 0.76 3.65
CA ALA A 84 7.84 -0.29 2.73
C ALA A 84 8.11 0.24 1.31
N SER A 85 7.29 1.18 0.84
CA SER A 85 7.43 1.79 -0.48
C SER A 85 8.62 2.76 -0.55
N ILE A 86 8.88 3.55 0.51
CA ILE A 86 10.05 4.43 0.61
C ILE A 86 11.34 3.60 0.53
N ILE A 87 11.40 2.50 1.28
CA ILE A 87 12.59 1.64 1.32
C ILE A 87 12.83 0.98 -0.03
N GLY A 88 11.78 0.41 -0.64
CA GLY A 88 11.90 -0.17 -1.99
C GLY A 88 12.36 0.85 -3.03
N CYS A 89 11.87 2.09 -2.95
CA CYS A 89 12.30 3.19 -3.82
C CYS A 89 13.78 3.54 -3.62
N ALA A 90 14.22 3.66 -2.36
CA ALA A 90 15.60 4.00 -2.00
C ALA A 90 16.60 2.94 -2.51
N GLN A 91 16.30 1.66 -2.28
CA GLN A 91 17.15 0.54 -2.71
C GLN A 91 17.32 0.51 -4.24
N VAL A 92 16.24 0.73 -4.99
CA VAL A 92 16.30 0.77 -6.45
C VAL A 92 17.12 1.98 -6.93
N PHE A 93 16.96 3.16 -6.31
CA PHE A 93 17.79 4.32 -6.64
C PHE A 93 19.27 4.07 -6.36
N ASP A 94 19.63 3.46 -5.24
CA ASP A 94 21.04 3.13 -4.96
C ASP A 94 21.65 2.24 -6.04
N ASN A 95 20.91 1.21 -6.48
CA ASN A 95 21.33 0.34 -7.58
C ASN A 95 21.41 1.06 -8.95
N ILE A 96 20.49 2.00 -9.22
CA ILE A 96 20.55 2.88 -10.40
C ILE A 96 21.85 3.70 -10.38
N PHE A 97 22.21 4.27 -9.22
CA PHE A 97 23.42 5.05 -9.06
C PHE A 97 24.68 4.21 -9.29
N ILE A 98 24.74 3.00 -8.73
CA ILE A 98 25.83 2.06 -9.00
C ILE A 98 25.91 1.77 -10.50
N ARG A 99 24.78 1.58 -11.20
CA ARG A 99 24.78 1.25 -12.63
C ARG A 99 25.32 2.38 -13.51
N PHE A 100 24.98 3.64 -13.22
CA PHE A 100 25.42 4.78 -14.04
C PHE A 100 26.78 5.35 -13.64
N PHE A 101 27.07 5.39 -12.34
CA PHE A 101 28.26 6.06 -11.81
C PHE A 101 29.30 5.10 -11.22
N GLY A 102 28.98 3.80 -11.13
CA GLY A 102 29.84 2.79 -10.54
C GLY A 102 29.95 2.85 -9.02
N ILE A 103 29.19 3.73 -8.36
CA ILE A 103 29.27 3.95 -6.91
C ILE A 103 27.96 4.48 -6.34
N THR A 104 27.62 4.05 -5.13
CA THR A 104 26.68 4.74 -4.23
C THR A 104 27.28 4.81 -2.83
N CYS A 105 26.93 5.83 -2.06
CA CYS A 105 27.45 6.04 -0.71
C CYS A 105 26.32 6.28 0.29
N GLY A 106 26.59 5.98 1.55
CA GLY A 106 25.71 6.25 2.67
C GLY A 106 26.48 6.34 3.97
N TYR A 107 25.78 6.71 5.04
CA TYR A 107 26.36 6.77 6.38
C TYR A 107 25.97 5.52 7.18
N GLY A 108 26.93 4.66 7.49
CA GLY A 108 26.76 3.42 8.27
C GLY A 108 26.87 3.62 9.78
N ILE A 109 26.12 2.81 10.53
CA ILE A 109 26.07 2.79 11.99
C ILE A 109 26.70 1.53 12.57
N THR A 110 26.47 0.36 11.97
CA THR A 110 27.02 -0.93 12.44
C THR A 110 26.80 -2.02 11.37
N PRO A 111 27.71 -2.99 11.18
CA PRO A 111 29.01 -3.16 11.85
C PRO A 111 30.08 -2.15 11.44
N LEU A 112 29.92 -1.49 10.29
CA LEU A 112 30.84 -0.45 9.82
C LEU A 112 30.25 0.94 10.10
N ASN A 113 31.05 1.79 10.74
CA ASN A 113 30.65 3.14 11.13
C ASN A 113 31.29 4.18 10.21
N GLY A 114 30.52 5.18 9.80
CA GLY A 114 31.00 6.30 8.97
C GLY A 114 30.53 6.24 7.53
N LEU A 115 31.22 6.94 6.63
CA LEU A 115 30.87 6.98 5.21
C LEU A 115 31.27 5.65 4.55
N ILE A 116 30.28 4.91 4.05
CA ILE A 116 30.47 3.65 3.32
C ILE A 116 30.07 3.89 1.88
N CYS A 117 30.94 3.49 0.95
CA CYS A 117 30.63 3.51 -0.48
C CYS A 117 30.74 2.09 -1.04
N VAL A 118 29.78 1.74 -1.88
CA VAL A 118 29.67 0.42 -2.51
C VAL A 118 29.75 0.60 -4.03
N TYR A 119 30.49 -0.30 -4.69
CA TYR A 119 30.80 -0.23 -6.12
C TYR A 119 30.08 -1.30 -6.96
N SER A 120 29.35 -2.20 -6.32
CA SER A 120 28.59 -3.27 -6.97
C SER A 120 27.26 -3.46 -6.27
N SER A 121 26.19 -3.66 -7.04
CA SER A 121 24.93 -4.18 -6.51
C SER A 121 25.22 -5.56 -5.90
N GLY A 122 25.02 -5.71 -4.59
CA GLY A 122 25.14 -7.00 -3.94
C GLY A 122 24.11 -8.02 -4.44
N VAL A 123 24.11 -9.21 -3.86
CA VAL A 123 23.08 -10.23 -4.15
C VAL A 123 21.74 -9.83 -3.50
N GLU A 124 21.77 -9.07 -2.41
CA GLU A 124 20.59 -8.70 -1.62
C GLU A 124 19.84 -7.47 -2.18
N ASN A 125 18.63 -7.23 -1.67
CA ASN A 125 17.80 -6.07 -2.05
C ASN A 125 18.50 -4.72 -1.88
N SER A 126 19.35 -4.57 -0.85
CA SER A 126 20.13 -3.36 -0.64
C SER A 126 21.59 -3.61 -1.02
N PRO A 127 22.22 -2.70 -1.78
CA PRO A 127 23.64 -2.84 -2.10
C PRO A 127 24.55 -2.74 -0.86
N PHE A 128 24.05 -2.21 0.26
CA PHE A 128 24.79 -2.10 1.52
C PHE A 128 24.73 -3.36 2.39
N GLY A 129 24.02 -4.41 1.94
CA GLY A 129 23.84 -5.67 2.65
C GLY A 129 23.21 -5.49 4.02
N ASP A 130 23.75 -6.20 5.02
CA ASP A 130 23.31 -6.15 6.43
C ASP A 130 23.87 -4.95 7.23
N ASN A 131 24.60 -4.03 6.62
CA ASN A 131 25.06 -2.83 7.34
C ASN A 131 23.87 -1.91 7.63
N TYR A 132 23.65 -1.59 8.90
CA TYR A 132 22.65 -0.61 9.31
C TYR A 132 23.09 0.78 8.89
N MET A 133 22.31 1.40 8.01
CA MET A 133 22.58 2.74 7.50
C MET A 133 21.72 3.77 8.23
N LEU A 134 22.26 4.95 8.49
CA LEU A 134 21.50 6.13 8.91
C LEU A 134 20.77 6.76 7.72
N GLY A 135 21.39 6.70 6.55
CA GLY A 135 20.83 7.14 5.29
C GLY A 135 21.75 6.82 4.14
N THR A 136 21.19 6.34 3.04
CA THR A 136 21.89 6.16 1.77
C THR A 136 21.59 7.31 0.82
N PHE A 137 22.39 7.44 -0.23
CA PHE A 137 22.12 8.40 -1.28
C PHE A 137 20.74 8.18 -1.91
N GLY A 138 20.37 6.92 -2.21
CA GLY A 138 19.05 6.56 -2.71
C GLY A 138 17.92 6.95 -1.76
N TYR A 139 18.14 6.84 -0.44
CA TYR A 139 17.16 7.26 0.58
C TYR A 139 16.92 8.78 0.57
N ILE A 140 17.99 9.57 0.48
CA ILE A 140 17.91 11.04 0.41
C ILE A 140 17.22 11.46 -0.89
N LEU A 141 17.56 10.82 -2.02
CA LEU A 141 16.95 11.09 -3.31
C LEU A 141 15.45 10.78 -3.29
N THR A 142 15.07 9.66 -2.67
CA THR A 142 13.67 9.29 -2.46
C THR A 142 12.90 10.38 -1.71
N ALA A 143 13.48 10.91 -0.63
CA ALA A 143 12.88 12.02 0.13
C ALA A 143 12.76 13.30 -0.72
N MET A 144 13.79 13.61 -1.52
CA MET A 144 13.80 14.78 -2.40
C MET A 144 12.71 14.72 -3.47
N PHE A 145 12.39 13.54 -4.00
CA PHE A 145 11.30 13.38 -4.98
C PHE A 145 9.92 13.35 -4.33
N ILE A 146 9.74 12.63 -3.23
CA ILE A 146 8.42 12.36 -2.64
C ILE A 146 7.89 13.56 -1.86
N ILE A 147 8.71 14.20 -1.02
CA ILE A 147 8.25 15.26 -0.11
C ILE A 147 7.61 16.43 -0.89
N PRO A 148 8.18 16.94 -2.00
CA PRO A 148 7.53 17.98 -2.79
C PRO A 148 6.16 17.58 -3.35
N LEU A 149 6.01 16.33 -3.79
CA LEU A 149 4.75 15.82 -4.35
C LEU A 149 3.62 15.78 -3.32
N THR A 150 3.92 15.65 -2.02
CA THR A 150 2.92 15.71 -0.94
C THR A 150 2.29 17.09 -0.73
N ARG A 151 2.81 18.14 -1.40
CA ARG A 151 2.22 19.48 -1.38
C ARG A 151 1.13 19.68 -2.44
N ILE A 152 1.03 18.76 -3.39
CA ILE A 152 0.02 18.75 -4.44
C ILE A 152 -1.25 18.08 -3.87
N ASP A 153 -2.43 18.60 -4.22
CA ASP A 153 -3.69 18.04 -3.76
C ASP A 153 -3.95 16.64 -4.34
N LEU A 154 -4.80 15.86 -3.65
CA LEU A 154 -5.10 14.48 -4.03
C LEU A 154 -5.71 14.39 -5.44
N ASN A 155 -6.58 15.35 -5.79
CA ASN A 155 -7.24 15.39 -7.10
C ASN A 155 -6.25 15.58 -8.26
N ASP A 156 -5.22 16.41 -8.06
CA ASP A 156 -4.22 16.68 -9.09
C ASP A 156 -3.22 15.52 -9.24
N ASN A 157 -3.05 14.70 -8.20
CA ASN A 157 -2.24 13.48 -8.25
C ASN A 157 -2.89 12.35 -9.06
N VAL A 158 -4.20 12.40 -9.35
CA VAL A 158 -4.91 11.35 -10.11
C VAL A 158 -4.31 11.14 -11.50
N ILE A 159 -3.81 12.20 -12.15
CA ILE A 159 -3.15 12.10 -13.47
C ILE A 159 -1.88 11.24 -13.38
N LEU A 160 -1.06 11.46 -12.34
CA LEU A 160 0.16 10.69 -12.12
C LEU A 160 -0.14 9.22 -11.84
N GLN A 161 -1.24 8.93 -11.13
CA GLN A 161 -1.70 7.56 -10.89
C GLN A 161 -2.18 6.86 -12.17
N LEU A 162 -2.84 7.59 -13.09
CA LEU A 162 -3.24 7.04 -14.38
C LEU A 162 -2.01 6.66 -15.23
N ILE A 163 -1.00 7.52 -15.23
CA ILE A 163 0.30 7.25 -15.89
C ILE A 163 0.97 6.01 -15.27
N SER A 164 0.97 5.91 -13.94
CA SER A 164 1.44 4.73 -13.20
C SER A 164 0.71 3.45 -13.59
N CYS A 165 -0.61 3.52 -13.76
CA CYS A 165 -1.44 2.38 -14.17
C CYS A 165 -1.01 1.85 -15.55
N VAL A 166 -0.81 2.74 -16.53
CA VAL A 166 -0.31 2.36 -17.87
C VAL A 166 1.06 1.72 -17.77
N TYR A 167 1.99 2.32 -17.01
CA TYR A 167 3.31 1.76 -16.79
C TYR A 167 3.25 0.36 -16.14
N THR A 168 2.36 0.16 -15.16
CA THR A 168 2.19 -1.13 -14.48
C THR A 168 1.71 -2.23 -15.44
N VAL A 169 0.82 -1.90 -16.38
CA VAL A 169 0.42 -2.83 -17.46
C VAL A 169 1.59 -3.17 -18.37
N LEU A 170 2.40 -2.18 -18.77
CA LEU A 170 3.60 -2.40 -19.59
C LEU A 170 4.65 -3.25 -18.85
N PHE A 171 4.80 -3.03 -17.54
CA PHE A 171 5.68 -3.82 -16.69
C PHE A 171 5.27 -5.29 -16.68
N LEU A 172 3.97 -5.59 -16.52
CA LEU A 172 3.49 -6.97 -16.61
C LEU A 172 3.71 -7.58 -18.00
N GLY A 173 3.43 -6.84 -19.07
CA GLY A 173 3.70 -7.31 -20.43
C GLY A 173 5.19 -7.66 -20.62
N THR A 174 6.08 -6.84 -20.05
CA THR A 174 7.52 -7.08 -20.07
C THR A 174 7.89 -8.36 -19.33
N LEU A 175 7.32 -8.61 -18.15
CA LEU A 175 7.55 -9.86 -17.42
C LEU A 175 7.13 -11.07 -18.25
N ILE A 176 5.92 -11.06 -18.82
CA ILE A 176 5.41 -12.19 -19.62
C ILE A 176 6.33 -12.48 -20.81
N ILE A 177 6.73 -11.43 -21.55
CA ILE A 177 7.58 -11.57 -22.73
C ILE A 177 8.97 -12.07 -22.31
N GLN A 178 9.61 -11.44 -21.32
CA GLN A 178 10.96 -11.80 -20.91
C GLN A 178 11.03 -13.23 -20.38
N SER A 179 10.08 -13.63 -19.51
CA SER A 179 10.01 -15.01 -19.02
C SER A 179 9.78 -16.04 -20.14
N SER A 180 9.10 -15.65 -21.22
CA SER A 180 8.90 -16.51 -22.38
C SER A 180 10.15 -16.62 -23.26
N LEU A 181 10.96 -15.56 -23.34
CA LEU A 181 12.20 -15.52 -24.13
C LEU A 181 13.35 -16.26 -23.45
N ASP A 182 13.51 -16.10 -22.14
CA ASP A 182 14.60 -16.72 -21.37
C ASP A 182 14.36 -18.22 -21.09
N GLY A 183 13.12 -18.68 -21.33
CA GLY A 183 12.67 -20.04 -21.06
C GLY A 183 11.92 -20.14 -19.73
N LEU A 184 10.85 -20.93 -19.73
CA LEU A 184 10.01 -21.13 -18.55
C LEU A 184 10.60 -22.22 -17.64
N HIS A 185 11.27 -21.81 -16.56
CA HIS A 185 11.89 -22.68 -15.56
C HIS A 185 10.83 -23.21 -14.59
N LYS A 186 10.21 -24.35 -14.94
CA LYS A 186 9.09 -24.94 -14.18
C LYS A 186 9.49 -25.39 -12.77
N GLU A 187 10.77 -25.67 -12.56
CA GLU A 187 11.38 -25.97 -11.27
C GLU A 187 11.18 -24.85 -10.25
N ASN A 188 11.10 -23.59 -10.70
CA ASN A 188 10.89 -22.44 -9.83
C ASN A 188 9.43 -22.32 -9.37
N LEU A 189 8.48 -23.00 -10.02
CA LEU A 189 7.05 -22.86 -9.71
C LEU A 189 6.39 -24.22 -9.43
N PRO A 190 6.72 -24.85 -8.28
CA PRO A 190 6.03 -26.06 -7.86
C PRO A 190 4.55 -25.78 -7.59
N MET A 191 3.73 -26.84 -7.65
CA MET A 191 2.30 -26.72 -7.31
C MET A 191 2.09 -26.35 -5.83
N ILE A 192 2.84 -27.01 -4.95
CA ILE A 192 2.92 -26.72 -3.52
C ILE A 192 4.42 -26.63 -3.19
N GLY A 193 4.83 -25.49 -2.68
CA GLY A 193 6.22 -25.21 -2.31
C GLY A 193 6.56 -25.66 -0.89
N SER A 194 7.80 -25.44 -0.50
CA SER A 194 8.38 -25.90 0.77
C SER A 194 7.91 -25.13 2.00
N SER A 195 7.45 -23.88 1.83
CA SER A 195 7.05 -23.01 2.94
C SER A 195 5.85 -22.15 2.58
N GLN A 196 4.83 -22.19 3.44
CA GLN A 196 3.62 -21.35 3.32
C GLN A 196 3.72 -20.08 4.17
N SER A 197 4.81 -19.93 4.92
CA SER A 197 5.00 -18.84 5.87
C SER A 197 4.93 -17.49 5.17
N GLY A 198 4.21 -16.54 5.77
CA GLY A 198 4.08 -15.19 5.24
C GLY A 198 3.10 -15.02 4.07
N THR A 199 2.66 -16.10 3.38
CA THR A 199 1.78 -16.03 2.19
C THR A 199 0.51 -15.22 2.45
N ILE A 200 -0.25 -15.57 3.49
CA ILE A 200 -1.51 -14.89 3.82
C ILE A 200 -1.26 -13.43 4.19
N GLY A 201 -0.25 -13.15 5.01
CA GLY A 201 0.10 -11.77 5.40
C GLY A 201 0.45 -10.90 4.20
N SER A 202 1.28 -11.41 3.29
CA SER A 202 1.65 -10.69 2.08
C SER A 202 0.48 -10.49 1.11
N VAL A 203 -0.46 -11.43 1.00
CA VAL A 203 -1.67 -11.23 0.18
C VAL A 203 -2.60 -10.19 0.83
N LEU A 204 -2.80 -10.25 2.16
CA LEU A 204 -3.57 -9.22 2.90
C LEU A 204 -2.96 -7.83 2.72
N PHE A 205 -1.62 -7.73 2.72
CA PHE A 205 -0.91 -6.49 2.48
C PHE A 205 -1.21 -5.89 1.10
N ASN A 206 -1.37 -6.71 0.07
CA ASN A 206 -1.64 -6.24 -1.29
C ASN A 206 -3.11 -5.81 -1.51
N PHE A 207 -4.05 -6.22 -0.65
CA PHE A 207 -5.46 -5.82 -0.72
C PHE A 207 -5.88 -4.82 0.37
N ALA A 208 -4.92 -4.04 0.87
CA ALA A 208 -5.11 -3.05 1.91
C ALA A 208 -5.73 -1.73 1.41
N MET A 209 -6.89 -1.80 0.74
CA MET A 209 -7.50 -0.64 0.09
C MET A 209 -8.73 -0.06 0.83
N ALA A 210 -9.36 -0.81 1.73
CA ALA A 210 -10.62 -0.42 2.37
C ALA A 210 -10.47 0.84 3.25
N ASN A 211 -9.28 1.06 3.82
CA ASN A 211 -8.96 2.24 4.63
C ASN A 211 -8.84 3.55 3.82
N GLU A 212 -8.67 3.48 2.50
CA GLU A 212 -8.59 4.63 1.58
C GLU A 212 -9.91 4.93 0.86
N ILE A 213 -10.88 4.01 0.93
CA ILE A 213 -12.17 4.14 0.25
C ILE A 213 -12.94 5.41 0.62
N PRO A 214 -13.05 5.84 1.89
CA PRO A 214 -13.76 7.08 2.22
C PRO A 214 -13.18 8.29 1.49
N SER A 215 -11.85 8.44 1.53
CA SER A 215 -11.15 9.55 0.85
C SER A 215 -11.31 9.47 -0.66
N TRP A 216 -11.30 8.27 -1.26
CA TRP A 216 -11.54 8.08 -2.68
C TRP A 216 -12.97 8.44 -3.10
N VAL A 217 -13.98 8.05 -2.32
CA VAL A 217 -15.39 8.39 -2.60
C VAL A 217 -15.60 9.90 -2.54
N ASN A 218 -14.97 10.61 -1.60
CA ASN A 218 -15.08 12.06 -1.45
C ASN A 218 -14.59 12.85 -2.68
N ILE A 219 -13.66 12.29 -3.46
CA ILE A 219 -13.14 12.92 -4.70
C ILE A 219 -13.75 12.34 -5.97
N ALA A 220 -14.52 11.27 -5.89
CA ALA A 220 -15.07 10.58 -7.05
C ALA A 220 -16.11 11.46 -7.76
N HIS A 221 -16.02 11.55 -9.09
CA HIS A 221 -17.00 12.30 -9.88
C HIS A 221 -18.40 11.65 -9.75
N PRO A 222 -19.51 12.41 -9.62
CA PRO A 222 -20.86 11.86 -9.39
C PRO A 222 -21.40 10.88 -10.46
N ARG A 223 -20.78 10.84 -11.63
CA ARG A 223 -21.11 9.90 -12.73
C ARG A 223 -20.43 8.54 -12.59
N VAL A 224 -19.45 8.40 -11.71
CA VAL A 224 -18.71 7.17 -11.52
C VAL A 224 -19.55 6.20 -10.70
N SER A 225 -19.80 5.01 -11.24
CA SER A 225 -20.49 3.96 -10.51
C SER A 225 -19.52 3.31 -9.51
N ILE A 226 -19.60 3.72 -8.24
CA ILE A 226 -18.73 3.26 -7.16
C ILE A 226 -18.60 1.72 -7.11
N HIS A 227 -19.73 1.01 -7.09
CA HIS A 227 -19.76 -0.45 -7.04
C HIS A 227 -19.00 -1.12 -8.19
N LYS A 228 -19.17 -0.63 -9.43
CA LYS A 228 -18.46 -1.21 -10.59
C LYS A 228 -16.97 -0.91 -10.49
N SER A 229 -16.60 0.29 -10.06
CA SER A 229 -15.18 0.66 -9.88
C SER A 229 -14.48 -0.26 -8.90
N ILE A 230 -15.10 -0.60 -7.77
CA ILE A 230 -14.51 -1.53 -6.78
C ILE A 230 -14.28 -2.91 -7.39
N TRP A 231 -15.32 -3.52 -7.98
CA TRP A 231 -15.19 -4.88 -8.52
C TRP A 231 -14.24 -4.97 -9.71
N VAL A 232 -14.26 -3.99 -10.61
CA VAL A 232 -13.33 -3.93 -11.74
C VAL A 232 -11.89 -3.80 -11.22
N SER A 233 -11.62 -2.92 -10.25
CA SER A 233 -10.29 -2.78 -9.66
C SER A 233 -9.81 -4.06 -8.99
N ILE A 234 -10.68 -4.77 -8.27
CA ILE A 234 -10.31 -6.03 -7.60
C ILE A 234 -10.03 -7.15 -8.59
N ILE A 235 -10.86 -7.31 -9.63
CA ILE A 235 -10.65 -8.33 -10.66
C ILE A 235 -9.35 -8.06 -11.40
N LEU A 236 -9.11 -6.79 -11.78
CA LEU A 236 -7.86 -6.38 -12.43
C LEU A 236 -6.66 -6.63 -11.52
N ALA A 237 -6.71 -6.22 -10.25
CA ALA A 237 -5.63 -6.43 -9.28
C ALA A 237 -5.35 -7.93 -9.04
N CYS A 238 -6.39 -8.76 -8.83
CA CYS A 238 -6.24 -10.21 -8.68
C CYS A 238 -5.55 -10.83 -9.89
N THR A 239 -6.04 -10.51 -11.09
CA THR A 239 -5.47 -11.02 -12.35
C THR A 239 -4.02 -10.58 -12.49
N PHE A 240 -3.74 -9.31 -12.22
CA PHE A 240 -2.40 -8.74 -12.28
C PHE A 240 -1.44 -9.43 -11.31
N TYR A 241 -1.81 -9.56 -10.04
CA TYR A 241 -0.99 -10.21 -9.02
C TYR A 241 -0.71 -11.68 -9.34
N ILE A 242 -1.72 -12.42 -9.81
CA ILE A 242 -1.54 -13.82 -10.22
C ILE A 242 -0.58 -13.93 -11.40
N LEU A 243 -0.74 -13.09 -12.44
CA LEU A 243 0.15 -13.11 -13.60
C LEU A 243 1.58 -12.71 -13.25
N VAL A 244 1.78 -11.68 -12.42
CA VAL A 244 3.10 -11.32 -11.91
C VAL A 244 3.71 -12.48 -11.11
N GLY A 245 2.92 -13.13 -10.25
CA GLY A 245 3.39 -14.28 -9.49
C GLY A 245 3.84 -15.43 -10.39
N ILE A 246 3.02 -15.83 -11.35
CA ILE A 246 3.34 -16.94 -12.25
C ILE A 246 4.54 -16.61 -13.14
N PHE A 247 4.48 -15.53 -13.92
CA PHE A 247 5.53 -15.22 -14.89
C PHE A 247 6.79 -14.71 -14.20
N GLY A 248 6.67 -13.88 -13.17
CA GLY A 248 7.81 -13.45 -12.37
C GLY A 248 8.58 -14.63 -11.77
N SER A 249 7.89 -15.64 -11.24
CA SER A 249 8.55 -16.83 -10.69
C SER A 249 9.14 -17.76 -11.74
N LEU A 250 8.54 -17.86 -12.93
CA LEU A 250 9.03 -18.72 -14.00
C LEU A 250 10.25 -18.13 -14.72
N GLY A 251 10.31 -16.80 -14.86
CA GLY A 251 11.41 -16.11 -15.54
C GLY A 251 12.55 -15.69 -14.63
N PHE A 252 12.28 -15.32 -13.37
CA PHE A 252 13.28 -14.75 -12.47
C PHE A 252 13.40 -15.57 -11.18
N HIS A 253 14.62 -15.92 -10.81
CA HIS A 253 14.88 -16.56 -9.52
C HIS A 253 14.87 -15.53 -8.39
N THR A 254 14.06 -15.75 -7.35
CA THR A 254 13.96 -14.88 -6.19
C THR A 254 14.08 -15.67 -4.89
N ASP A 255 15.08 -15.34 -4.08
CA ASP A 255 15.30 -15.89 -2.75
C ASP A 255 14.73 -15.00 -1.64
N ALA A 256 14.84 -15.44 -0.38
CA ALA A 256 14.37 -14.69 0.79
C ALA A 256 14.95 -13.26 0.90
N ASN A 257 16.13 -13.02 0.33
CA ASN A 257 16.82 -11.73 0.39
C ASN A 257 16.72 -10.92 -0.91
N THR A 258 16.03 -11.44 -1.93
CA THR A 258 15.95 -10.81 -3.25
C THR A 258 14.50 -10.71 -3.71
N ASN A 259 14.07 -9.51 -4.07
CA ASN A 259 12.78 -9.27 -4.69
C ASN A 259 12.88 -9.29 -6.21
N LEU A 260 11.73 -9.21 -6.89
CA LEU A 260 11.65 -9.19 -8.35
C LEU A 260 12.52 -8.11 -8.99
N LEU A 261 12.60 -6.90 -8.40
CA LEU A 261 13.38 -5.82 -8.99
C LEU A 261 14.88 -6.10 -8.92
N GLN A 262 15.36 -6.67 -7.80
CA GLN A 262 16.76 -7.08 -7.68
C GLN A 262 17.09 -8.21 -8.67
N ALA A 263 16.18 -9.17 -8.84
CA ALA A 263 16.35 -10.23 -9.83
C ALA A 263 16.39 -9.68 -11.27
N MET A 264 15.50 -8.74 -11.61
CA MET A 264 15.52 -8.03 -12.89
C MET A 264 16.80 -7.23 -13.10
N TYR A 265 17.32 -6.58 -12.06
CA TYR A 265 18.60 -5.86 -12.15
C TYR A 265 19.74 -6.81 -12.50
N ASN A 266 19.85 -7.91 -11.75
CA ASN A 266 20.91 -8.90 -11.95
C ASN A 266 20.87 -9.52 -13.34
N ASP A 267 19.67 -9.85 -13.84
CA ASP A 267 19.49 -10.40 -15.18
C ASP A 267 19.78 -9.38 -16.29
N SER A 268 19.33 -8.13 -16.10
CA SER A 268 19.64 -7.01 -17.02
C SER A 268 21.14 -6.71 -17.12
N ALA A 269 21.94 -7.13 -16.14
CA ALA A 269 23.39 -6.98 -16.20
C ALA A 269 24.08 -8.07 -17.04
N LEU A 270 23.40 -9.20 -17.32
CA LEU A 270 23.98 -10.41 -17.92
C LEU A 270 23.57 -10.64 -19.39
N SER A 271 22.35 -10.31 -19.81
CA SER A 271 21.81 -10.61 -21.15
C SER A 271 22.09 -9.55 -22.22
N THR A 272 22.80 -9.90 -23.31
CA THR A 272 23.18 -9.00 -24.42
C THR A 272 22.05 -8.61 -25.39
N SER A 273 20.88 -9.26 -25.36
CA SER A 273 19.80 -9.04 -26.35
C SER A 273 18.53 -8.39 -25.77
N SER A 274 18.28 -8.48 -24.46
CA SER A 274 17.17 -7.83 -23.73
C SER A 274 17.60 -6.65 -22.84
N LEU A 275 18.90 -6.33 -22.84
CA LEU A 275 19.60 -5.40 -21.93
C LEU A 275 18.95 -4.01 -21.82
N GLY A 276 18.45 -3.44 -22.93
CA GLY A 276 17.92 -2.08 -22.96
C GLY A 276 16.52 -1.95 -22.34
N TRP A 277 15.61 -2.87 -22.67
CA TRP A 277 14.20 -2.74 -22.30
C TRP A 277 13.93 -3.14 -20.85
N LEU A 278 14.52 -4.24 -20.39
CA LEU A 278 14.37 -4.68 -18.99
C LEU A 278 14.97 -3.64 -18.03
N PHE A 279 16.13 -3.09 -18.40
CA PHE A 279 16.76 -2.00 -17.66
C PHE A 279 15.92 -0.71 -17.70
N PHE A 280 15.32 -0.36 -18.85
CA PHE A 280 14.40 0.76 -18.95
C PHE A 280 13.21 0.60 -17.99
N MET A 281 12.60 -0.58 -17.94
CA MET A 281 11.52 -0.86 -16.99
C MET A 281 12.01 -0.70 -15.55
N TYR A 282 13.14 -1.32 -15.20
CA TYR A 282 13.74 -1.19 -13.87
C TYR A 282 14.02 0.28 -13.48
N LEU A 283 14.62 1.06 -14.39
CA LEU A 283 15.01 2.46 -14.17
C LEU A 283 13.83 3.36 -13.82
N PHE A 284 12.70 3.19 -14.50
CA PHE A 284 11.50 4.01 -14.30
C PHE A 284 10.61 3.52 -13.15
N PHE A 285 10.84 2.32 -12.63
CA PHE A 285 10.00 1.74 -11.58
C PHE A 285 9.86 2.63 -10.32
N PRO A 286 10.94 3.23 -9.78
CA PRO A 286 10.85 4.08 -8.59
C PRO A 286 9.94 5.28 -8.78
N VAL A 287 10.03 5.93 -9.93
CA VAL A 287 9.27 7.15 -10.21
C VAL A 287 7.82 6.78 -10.55
N MET A 288 7.63 5.78 -11.43
CA MET A 288 6.32 5.47 -11.97
C MET A 288 5.44 4.71 -10.99
N THR A 289 6.02 3.89 -10.11
CA THR A 289 5.26 3.05 -9.16
C THR A 289 5.34 3.58 -7.73
N TYR A 290 6.54 3.78 -7.19
CA TYR A 290 6.67 4.19 -5.78
C TYR A 290 6.35 5.67 -5.58
N ALA A 291 6.94 6.57 -6.37
CA ALA A 291 6.79 8.01 -6.16
C ALA A 291 5.38 8.54 -6.49
N THR A 292 4.57 7.80 -7.24
CA THR A 292 3.17 8.14 -7.52
C THR A 292 2.21 7.65 -6.43
N SER A 293 2.49 6.52 -5.78
CA SER A 293 1.61 5.94 -4.74
C SER A 293 1.87 6.53 -3.34
N ILE A 294 3.14 6.78 -3.00
CA ILE A 294 3.52 7.23 -1.64
C ILE A 294 2.88 8.57 -1.26
N PRO A 295 2.91 9.63 -2.11
CA PRO A 295 2.30 10.91 -1.76
C PRO A 295 0.80 10.79 -1.50
N VAL A 296 0.11 9.94 -2.25
CA VAL A 296 -1.34 9.74 -2.09
C VAL A 296 -1.66 9.10 -0.75
N ALA A 297 -0.97 8.03 -0.38
CA ALA A 297 -1.15 7.41 0.93
C ALA A 297 -0.78 8.37 2.09
N MET A 298 0.27 9.19 1.93
CA MET A 298 0.60 10.25 2.91
C MET A 298 -0.50 11.32 3.02
N LEU A 299 -1.09 11.75 1.90
CA LEU A 299 -2.20 12.70 1.89
C LEU A 299 -3.44 12.13 2.59
N VAL A 300 -3.78 10.86 2.37
CA VAL A 300 -4.88 10.19 3.06
C VAL A 300 -4.68 10.20 4.58
N VAL A 301 -3.46 9.91 5.06
CA VAL A 301 -3.13 9.99 6.51
C VAL A 301 -3.34 11.42 7.03
N LYS A 302 -2.83 12.41 6.31
CA LYS A 302 -2.96 13.83 6.69
C LYS A 302 -4.42 14.25 6.80
N ILE A 303 -5.25 13.89 5.81
CA ILE A 303 -6.68 14.21 5.79
C ILE A 303 -7.40 13.52 6.96
N ASN A 304 -7.11 12.26 7.24
CA ASN A 304 -7.71 11.53 8.36
C ASN A 304 -7.36 12.15 9.73
N PHE A 305 -6.12 12.64 9.93
CA PHE A 305 -5.74 13.35 11.15
C PHE A 305 -6.45 14.70 11.34
N LEU A 306 -6.64 15.43 10.24
CA LEU A 306 -7.34 16.72 10.25
C LEU A 306 -8.84 16.53 10.49
N ALA A 307 -9.47 15.58 9.80
CA ALA A 307 -10.88 15.22 9.97
C ALA A 307 -11.17 14.72 11.39
N ALA A 308 -10.20 14.04 12.02
CA ALA A 308 -10.27 13.57 13.39
C ALA A 308 -10.10 14.69 14.44
N GLY A 309 -9.70 15.90 14.05
CA GLY A 309 -9.43 17.01 14.97
C GLY A 309 -8.26 16.77 15.94
N LEU A 310 -7.38 15.79 15.66
CA LEU A 310 -6.30 15.37 16.56
C LEU A 310 -5.05 16.23 16.45
N CYS A 311 -4.80 16.80 15.28
CA CYS A 311 -3.55 17.47 14.95
C CYS A 311 -3.83 18.80 14.25
N SER A 312 -2.99 19.79 14.52
CA SER A 312 -2.89 20.98 13.67
C SER A 312 -2.29 20.61 12.31
N SER A 313 -2.47 21.47 11.30
CA SER A 313 -1.94 21.23 9.93
C SER A 313 -0.44 20.90 9.91
N GLY A 314 0.36 21.55 10.77
CA GLY A 314 1.79 21.27 10.90
C GLY A 314 2.08 19.88 11.48
N MET A 315 1.42 19.51 12.58
CA MET A 315 1.58 18.20 13.21
C MET A 315 1.10 17.07 12.30
N ALA A 316 -0.02 17.27 11.60
CA ALA A 316 -0.54 16.31 10.63
C ALA A 316 0.47 16.09 9.49
N THR A 317 1.11 17.15 9.00
CA THR A 317 2.16 17.04 7.98
C THR A 317 3.39 16.31 8.50
N PHE A 318 3.82 16.55 9.74
CA PHE A 318 4.94 15.82 10.34
C PHE A 318 4.67 14.31 10.41
N TRP A 319 3.53 13.90 10.99
CA TRP A 319 3.18 12.48 11.13
C TRP A 319 2.85 11.80 9.81
N ALA A 320 2.27 12.52 8.86
CA ALA A 320 1.95 11.97 7.54
C ALA A 320 3.18 11.81 6.66
N VAL A 321 4.06 12.82 6.61
CA VAL A 321 5.12 12.93 5.59
C VAL A 321 6.51 12.65 6.15
N ILE A 322 6.87 13.24 7.30
CA ILE A 322 8.25 13.19 7.81
C ILE A 322 8.50 11.94 8.66
N ALA A 323 7.57 11.59 9.54
CA ALA A 323 7.70 10.44 10.43
C ALA A 323 8.00 9.11 9.70
N PRO A 324 7.39 8.79 8.53
CA PRO A 324 7.71 7.57 7.78
C PRO A 324 9.17 7.49 7.33
N PHE A 325 9.77 8.62 6.94
CA PHE A 325 11.20 8.66 6.60
C PHE A 325 12.10 8.47 7.81
N ILE A 326 11.68 8.88 9.01
CA ILE A 326 12.47 8.66 10.22
C ILE A 326 12.35 7.21 10.67
N ILE A 327 11.12 6.67 10.70
CA ILE A 327 10.83 5.31 11.13
C ILE A 327 11.39 4.28 10.14
N GLY A 328 11.51 4.62 8.85
CA GLY A 328 12.04 3.73 7.81
C GLY A 328 13.56 3.49 7.87
N ILE A 329 14.33 4.35 8.55
CA ILE A 329 15.81 4.28 8.59
C ILE A 329 16.34 2.89 8.99
N PRO A 330 15.85 2.23 10.06
CA PRO A 330 16.37 0.93 10.49
C PRO A 330 16.05 -0.21 9.51
N PHE A 331 15.09 -0.01 8.61
CA PHE A 331 14.59 -1.03 7.70
C PHE A 331 15.13 -0.85 6.27
N GLN A 332 15.93 0.19 6.01
CA GLN A 332 16.42 0.49 4.66
C GLN A 332 17.43 -0.53 4.13
N THR A 333 18.10 -1.26 5.04
CA THR A 333 19.11 -2.28 4.75
C THR A 333 18.83 -3.58 5.49
N GLY A 334 19.55 -4.64 5.10
CA GLY A 334 19.41 -5.98 5.66
C GLY A 334 18.04 -6.62 5.42
N SER A 335 17.74 -7.62 6.24
CA SER A 335 16.54 -8.45 6.12
C SER A 335 15.32 -7.93 6.87
N LEU A 336 15.43 -6.87 7.67
CA LEU A 336 14.36 -6.41 8.59
C LEU A 336 13.09 -5.91 7.91
N ILE A 337 13.16 -5.48 6.66
CA ILE A 337 11.99 -5.00 5.92
C ILE A 337 10.96 -6.10 5.66
N VAL A 338 11.41 -7.34 5.47
CA VAL A 338 10.53 -8.50 5.22
C VAL A 338 9.67 -8.83 6.45
N PRO A 339 10.23 -9.08 7.66
CA PRO A 339 9.42 -9.31 8.84
C PRO A 339 8.61 -8.08 9.23
N PHE A 340 9.11 -6.85 9.01
CA PHE A 340 8.30 -5.63 9.21
C PHE A 340 7.03 -5.67 8.36
N GLY A 341 7.14 -5.96 7.07
CA GLY A 341 5.99 -6.07 6.17
C GLY A 341 5.01 -7.17 6.60
N ILE A 342 5.51 -8.35 6.98
CA ILE A 342 4.66 -9.45 7.43
C ILE A 342 3.91 -9.08 8.72
N TRP A 343 4.61 -8.59 9.75
CA TRP A 343 3.98 -8.29 11.04
C TRP A 343 3.02 -7.11 10.98
N THR A 344 3.38 -6.03 10.27
CA THR A 344 2.48 -4.89 10.09
C THR A 344 1.25 -5.26 9.26
N SER A 345 1.40 -6.15 8.29
CA SER A 345 0.28 -6.64 7.48
C SER A 345 -0.78 -7.36 8.32
N VAL A 346 -0.36 -8.26 9.20
CA VAL A 346 -1.27 -9.07 10.03
C VAL A 346 -1.84 -8.26 11.19
N THR A 347 -1.07 -7.34 11.76
CA THR A 347 -1.51 -6.57 12.94
C THR A 347 -2.33 -5.34 12.59
N PHE A 348 -1.85 -4.49 11.68
CA PHE A 348 -2.50 -3.22 11.38
C PHE A 348 -3.39 -3.32 10.14
N GLN A 349 -2.85 -3.87 9.05
CA GLN A 349 -3.57 -3.96 7.78
C GLN A 349 -4.81 -4.84 7.87
N ALA A 350 -4.67 -6.04 8.44
CA ALA A 350 -5.77 -6.98 8.57
C ALA A 350 -6.91 -6.36 9.39
N ILE A 351 -6.58 -5.78 10.56
CA ILE A 351 -7.58 -5.15 11.42
C ILE A 351 -8.27 -3.99 10.69
N CYS A 352 -7.49 -3.06 10.11
CA CYS A 352 -8.05 -1.86 9.50
C CYS A 352 -8.85 -2.14 8.23
N ASN A 353 -8.42 -3.08 7.39
CA ASN A 353 -8.99 -3.30 6.07
C ASN A 353 -10.01 -4.42 6.00
N PHE A 354 -10.04 -5.32 6.98
CA PHE A 354 -10.93 -6.48 6.95
C PHE A 354 -11.79 -6.57 8.22
N PHE A 355 -11.24 -6.38 9.42
CA PHE A 355 -12.08 -6.48 10.62
C PHE A 355 -12.99 -5.26 10.83
N VAL A 356 -12.42 -4.06 10.71
CA VAL A 356 -13.11 -2.81 11.04
C VAL A 356 -14.27 -2.51 10.09
N PRO A 357 -14.14 -2.69 8.76
CA PRO A 357 -15.27 -2.54 7.85
C PRO A 357 -16.46 -3.44 8.19
N PHE A 358 -16.19 -4.71 8.50
CA PHE A 358 -17.22 -5.68 8.85
C PHE A 358 -17.92 -5.30 10.15
N LEU A 359 -17.15 -4.91 11.16
CA LEU A 359 -17.70 -4.48 12.44
C LEU A 359 -18.50 -3.17 12.30
N ILE A 360 -18.06 -2.19 11.47
CA ILE A 360 -18.82 -0.96 11.19
C ILE A 360 -20.19 -1.33 10.63
N PHE A 361 -20.22 -2.21 9.63
CA PHE A 361 -21.46 -2.66 9.00
C PHE A 361 -22.39 -3.37 9.98
N MET A 362 -21.87 -4.20 10.86
CA MET A 362 -22.67 -4.88 11.91
C MET A 362 -23.30 -3.89 12.91
N PHE A 363 -22.56 -2.87 13.33
CA PHE A 363 -23.05 -1.88 14.30
C PHE A 363 -23.90 -0.77 13.67
N MET A 364 -23.88 -0.64 12.34
CA MET A 364 -24.68 0.31 11.59
C MET A 364 -26.18 0.20 11.89
N ASN A 365 -26.72 -1.03 11.88
CA ASN A 365 -28.15 -1.28 12.13
C ASN A 365 -28.59 -0.89 13.54
N LYS A 366 -27.74 -1.16 14.55
CA LYS A 366 -28.03 -0.78 15.96
C LYS A 366 -28.08 0.72 16.16
N ARG A 367 -27.41 1.50 15.31
CA ARG A 367 -27.39 2.95 15.43
C ARG A 367 -28.43 3.64 14.56
N ASN A 368 -28.82 3.06 13.41
CA ASN A 368 -29.98 3.55 12.67
C ASN A 368 -31.24 3.54 13.53
N THR A 369 -31.43 2.53 14.39
CA THR A 369 -32.51 2.52 15.38
C THR A 369 -32.36 3.60 16.45
N VAL A 370 -31.15 3.84 16.98
CA VAL A 370 -30.92 4.89 18.01
C VAL A 370 -31.07 6.30 17.43
N MET A 371 -30.62 6.55 16.20
CA MET A 371 -30.78 7.87 15.55
C MET A 371 -32.22 8.09 15.06
N ALA A 372 -32.91 7.05 14.59
CA ALA A 372 -34.35 7.13 14.33
C ALA A 372 -35.10 7.42 15.63
N GLN A 373 -34.73 6.77 16.74
CA GLN A 373 -35.33 7.01 18.05
C GLN A 373 -35.08 8.44 18.54
N SER A 374 -33.86 8.98 18.42
CA SER A 374 -33.58 10.36 18.85
C SER A 374 -34.34 11.41 18.04
N VAL A 375 -34.51 11.18 16.73
CA VAL A 375 -35.32 12.07 15.88
C VAL A 375 -36.81 11.96 16.23
N ILE A 376 -37.31 10.74 16.49
CA ILE A 376 -38.69 10.53 16.97
C ILE A 376 -38.88 11.21 18.34
N ASP A 377 -37.91 11.10 19.24
CA ASP A 377 -37.95 11.70 20.57
C ASP A 377 -37.92 13.23 20.47
N GLU A 378 -37.07 13.84 19.63
CA GLU A 378 -37.07 15.28 19.35
C GLU A 378 -38.40 15.77 18.75
N VAL A 379 -38.95 15.05 17.77
CA VAL A 379 -40.25 15.38 17.18
C VAL A 379 -41.36 15.25 18.22
N SER A 380 -41.31 14.24 19.09
CA SER A 380 -42.28 14.07 20.16
C SER A 380 -42.20 15.19 21.21
N MET A 381 -41.00 15.68 21.53
CA MET A 381 -40.82 16.84 22.42
C MET A 381 -41.36 18.13 21.78
N LEU A 382 -41.09 18.37 20.49
CA LEU A 382 -41.61 19.53 19.76
C LEU A 382 -43.16 19.50 19.66
N MET A 383 -43.75 18.32 19.48
CA MET A 383 -45.21 18.17 19.49
C MET A 383 -45.81 18.43 20.89
N MET A 384 -45.12 18.02 21.96
CA MET A 384 -45.55 18.31 23.34
C MET A 384 -45.46 19.81 23.67
N GLU A 385 -44.42 20.51 23.19
CA GLU A 385 -44.29 21.97 23.35
C GLU A 385 -45.37 22.75 22.57
N CYS A 386 -45.72 22.31 21.36
CA CYS A 386 -46.81 22.92 20.60
C CYS A 386 -48.18 22.65 21.24
N GLY A 387 -48.39 21.48 21.83
CA GLY A 387 -49.65 21.09 22.49
C GLY A 387 -49.92 21.77 23.84
N GLN A 388 -48.92 22.41 24.46
CA GLN A 388 -49.10 23.22 25.68
C GLN A 388 -49.39 24.70 25.40
N SER A 389 -49.44 25.10 24.12
CA SER A 389 -49.70 26.49 23.69
C SER A 389 -51.16 26.77 23.28
N SER A 390 -52.07 25.81 23.49
CA SER A 390 -53.53 25.94 23.34
C SER A 390 -54.21 25.79 24.68
#